data_AF-A0A1G6YSM2-F1
#
_entry.id   AF-A0A1G6YSM2-F1
#
_cell.length_a   1.000
_cell.length_b   1.000
_cell.length_c   1.000
_cell.angle_alpha   90.00
_cell.angle_beta   90.00
_cell.angle_gamma   90.00
#
_symmetry.space_group_name_H-M   'P 1'
#
loop_
_entity.id
_entity.type
_entity.pdbx_description
1 polymer ?
#
loop_
_entity_poly.entity_id
_entity_poly.type
_entity_poly.pdbx_seq_one_letter_code
_entity_poly.pdbx_strand_id
1 'polypeptide(L)'
;MPKGKMIRAALDFFRIGKKRKGRGLDKGKGPDTTPDVTTEPKGWTHPTNPNAKLSPEANAAADQFLKNARDTEARVTPKMDQLAKDLPADLLGREHRLKTEDSLKEKVYRTMRDDGVDHDTALKRMNDSVRYTVQHSPDGYSDGVKKTHKLLEDSGFEADPKQFKNKWNENGTYQGINSTWTDPKTGTQFEVQHHTEQSFWAKDAGTHHLYDEMKSIGDKSSPRYQELVQQQKDVFNNVQRPPGVQDLKIDQLGNRRG
;
A
#
# COMPACT_ATOMS: atom_id res chain seq x y z
N MET A 1 -18.15 37.08 -10.53
CA MET A 1 -19.20 36.29 -9.86
C MET A 1 -18.58 35.00 -9.34
N PRO A 2 -18.82 34.58 -8.09
CA PRO A 2 -17.77 33.94 -7.29
C PRO A 2 -17.67 32.41 -7.49
N LYS A 3 -16.54 31.96 -8.05
CA LYS A 3 -16.09 30.55 -8.14
C LYS A 3 -15.40 30.08 -6.86
N GLY A 4 -16.07 30.20 -5.71
CA GLY A 4 -15.42 30.03 -4.39
C GLY A 4 -16.21 29.28 -3.33
N LYS A 5 -17.26 28.53 -3.67
CA LYS A 5 -18.15 27.89 -2.67
C LYS A 5 -18.28 26.36 -2.71
N MET A 6 -17.63 25.66 -3.65
CA MET A 6 -17.77 24.18 -3.75
C MET A 6 -16.72 23.38 -2.98
N ILE A 7 -15.66 24.01 -2.43
CA ILE A 7 -14.54 23.29 -1.78
C ILE A 7 -14.69 23.23 -0.24
N ARG A 8 -15.65 23.94 0.36
CA ARG A 8 -15.80 24.03 1.83
C ARG A 8 -16.85 23.10 2.45
N ALA A 9 -17.46 22.19 1.70
CA ALA A 9 -18.56 21.35 2.21
C ALA A 9 -18.23 19.86 2.41
N ALA A 10 -16.98 19.43 2.20
CA ALA A 10 -16.60 18.00 2.27
C ALA A 10 -15.52 17.67 3.32
N LEU A 11 -15.23 18.58 4.26
CA LEU A 11 -14.18 18.41 5.27
C LEU A 11 -14.67 18.02 6.68
N ASP A 12 -15.97 17.75 6.87
CA ASP A 12 -16.56 17.51 8.20
C ASP A 12 -17.11 16.09 8.44
N PHE A 13 -16.65 15.08 7.70
CA PHE A 13 -17.15 13.71 7.85
C PHE A 13 -16.05 12.68 8.06
N PHE A 14 -15.33 12.74 9.19
CA PHE A 14 -14.81 11.53 9.84
C PHE A 14 -14.49 11.76 11.33
N ARG A 15 -15.54 11.95 12.14
CA ARG A 15 -15.41 11.81 13.60
C ARG A 15 -16.69 11.21 14.20
N ILE A 16 -16.82 9.89 14.14
CA ILE A 16 -17.82 9.17 14.96
C ILE A 16 -17.14 7.94 15.57
N GLY A 17 -16.89 8.03 16.88
CA GLY A 17 -16.53 6.88 17.71
C GLY A 17 -17.76 6.03 18.05
N LYS A 18 -17.54 4.73 18.28
CA LYS A 18 -18.50 3.89 19.00
C LYS A 18 -17.81 2.94 19.99
N LYS A 19 -18.31 3.11 21.22
CA LYS A 19 -18.29 2.35 22.48
C LYS A 19 -17.87 0.86 22.44
N ARG A 20 -16.99 0.53 23.41
CA ARG A 20 -16.75 -0.80 23.99
C ARG A 20 -18.00 -1.38 24.67
N LYS A 21 -18.21 -2.68 24.54
CA LYS A 21 -18.92 -3.52 25.52
C LYS A 21 -18.09 -4.76 25.80
N GLY A 22 -17.82 -4.99 27.09
CA GLY A 22 -17.10 -6.17 27.58
C GLY A 22 -17.98 -7.41 27.70
N ARG A 23 -17.29 -8.55 27.72
CA ARG A 23 -17.64 -9.91 28.20
C ARG A 23 -16.43 -10.76 27.78
N GLY A 24 -15.83 -11.66 28.55
CA GLY A 24 -15.94 -12.15 29.90
C GLY A 24 -14.81 -13.20 29.99
N LEU A 25 -14.09 -13.24 31.11
CA LEU A 25 -12.99 -14.18 31.35
C LEU A 25 -13.53 -15.61 31.46
N ASP A 26 -12.89 -16.57 30.78
CA ASP A 26 -12.93 -17.97 31.18
C ASP A 26 -11.51 -18.57 31.14
N LYS A 27 -11.23 -19.43 32.12
CA LYS A 27 -9.92 -19.87 32.57
C LYS A 27 -9.54 -21.23 31.94
N GLY A 28 -8.35 -21.28 31.37
CA GLY A 28 -7.34 -22.35 31.53
C GLY A 28 -7.68 -23.81 31.22
N LYS A 29 -6.96 -24.37 30.24
CA LYS A 29 -6.31 -25.69 30.37
C LYS A 29 -5.01 -25.70 29.57
N GLY A 30 -3.91 -26.06 30.25
CA GLY A 30 -2.56 -26.23 29.67
C GLY A 30 -2.43 -27.47 28.79
N PRO A 31 -1.25 -27.67 28.17
CA PRO A 31 -1.13 -28.24 26.84
C PRO A 31 -1.14 -29.77 26.86
N ASP A 32 -1.91 -30.35 25.94
CA ASP A 32 -1.75 -31.74 25.53
C ASP A 32 -0.78 -31.75 24.34
N THR A 33 0.44 -32.23 24.58
CA THR A 33 1.50 -32.34 23.57
C THR A 33 1.34 -33.65 22.83
N THR A 34 0.60 -33.62 21.73
CA THR A 34 0.71 -34.61 20.66
C THR A 34 1.44 -33.97 19.47
N PRO A 35 2.47 -34.62 18.89
CA PRO A 35 3.17 -34.11 17.72
C PRO A 35 2.19 -34.03 16.54
N ASP A 36 1.98 -32.82 16.02
CA ASP A 36 1.04 -32.57 14.95
C ASP A 36 1.49 -33.28 13.67
N VAL A 37 0.53 -34.02 13.10
CA VAL A 37 0.66 -34.80 11.88
C VAL A 37 0.94 -33.82 10.75
N THR A 38 1.98 -34.07 9.96
CA THR A 38 2.25 -33.35 8.71
C THR A 38 1.05 -33.52 7.77
N THR A 39 0.08 -32.60 7.86
CA THR A 39 -1.00 -32.51 6.88
C THR A 39 -0.39 -32.02 5.58
N GLU A 40 -0.46 -32.84 4.54
CA GLU A 40 -0.20 -32.43 3.15
C GLU A 40 -0.83 -31.05 2.89
N PRO A 41 -0.08 -30.09 2.33
CA PRO A 41 -0.60 -28.73 2.15
C PRO A 41 -1.87 -28.79 1.30
N LYS A 42 -2.96 -28.23 1.80
CA LYS A 42 -4.20 -28.14 1.03
C LYS A 42 -4.07 -26.99 0.03
N GLY A 43 -4.62 -27.17 -1.16
CA GLY A 43 -4.83 -26.05 -2.09
C GLY A 43 -5.79 -25.01 -1.51
N TRP A 44 -5.83 -23.84 -2.12
CA TRP A 44 -6.71 -22.75 -1.71
C TRP A 44 -7.70 -22.41 -2.82
N THR A 45 -8.91 -22.01 -2.45
CA THR A 45 -9.95 -21.47 -3.35
C THR A 45 -10.54 -20.23 -2.70
N HIS A 46 -10.65 -19.13 -3.45
CA HIS A 46 -11.15 -17.88 -2.89
C HIS A 46 -12.61 -18.01 -2.41
N PRO A 47 -12.97 -17.46 -1.23
CA PRO A 47 -14.31 -17.65 -0.64
C PRO A 47 -15.48 -17.17 -1.53
N THR A 48 -15.26 -16.13 -2.33
CA THR A 48 -16.30 -15.53 -3.19
C THR A 48 -16.00 -15.60 -4.68
N ASN A 49 -14.84 -16.15 -5.07
CA ASN A 49 -14.42 -16.25 -6.47
C ASN A 49 -13.92 -17.68 -6.74
N PRO A 50 -14.82 -18.63 -7.09
CA PRO A 50 -14.46 -20.04 -7.20
C PRO A 50 -13.45 -20.34 -8.32
N ASN A 51 -13.19 -19.37 -9.22
CA ASN A 51 -12.18 -19.51 -10.27
C ASN A 51 -10.75 -19.20 -9.76
N ALA A 52 -10.62 -18.40 -8.69
CA ALA A 52 -9.33 -18.09 -8.09
C ALA A 52 -8.88 -19.24 -7.17
N LYS A 53 -7.87 -19.98 -7.61
CA LYS A 53 -7.35 -21.16 -6.92
C LYS A 53 -5.82 -21.19 -6.91
N LEU A 54 -5.25 -21.75 -5.85
CA LEU A 54 -3.84 -22.09 -5.76
C LEU A 54 -3.68 -23.59 -5.54
N SER A 55 -2.66 -24.19 -6.18
CA SER A 55 -2.26 -25.56 -5.85
C SER A 55 -1.78 -25.65 -4.39
N PRO A 56 -1.74 -26.85 -3.79
CA PRO A 56 -1.04 -27.10 -2.52
C PRO A 56 0.27 -26.35 -2.34
N GLU A 57 1.16 -26.46 -3.34
CA GLU A 57 2.52 -25.89 -3.30
C GLU A 57 2.47 -24.37 -3.35
N ALA A 58 1.69 -23.80 -4.29
CA ALA A 58 1.54 -22.35 -4.40
C ALA A 58 0.86 -21.75 -3.16
N ASN A 59 -0.08 -22.48 -2.55
CA ASN A 59 -0.74 -22.07 -1.32
C ASN A 59 0.25 -22.04 -0.14
N ALA A 60 1.04 -23.10 0.03
CA ALA A 60 2.07 -23.17 1.06
C ALA A 60 3.13 -22.07 0.90
N ALA A 61 3.55 -21.77 -0.34
CA ALA A 61 4.46 -20.67 -0.63
C ALA A 61 3.85 -19.30 -0.27
N ALA A 62 2.57 -19.08 -0.57
CA ALA A 62 1.86 -17.86 -0.19
C ALA A 62 1.71 -17.73 1.34
N ASP A 63 1.46 -18.83 2.05
CA ASP A 63 1.37 -18.86 3.52
C ASP A 63 2.71 -18.52 4.17
N GLN A 64 3.81 -19.08 3.66
CA GLN A 64 5.15 -18.75 4.12
C GLN A 64 5.50 -17.28 3.83
N PHE A 65 5.13 -16.76 2.66
CA PHE A 65 5.30 -15.36 2.33
C PHE A 65 4.51 -14.44 3.27
N LEU A 66 3.26 -14.78 3.61
CA LEU A 66 2.47 -14.03 4.60
C LEU A 66 3.10 -14.01 5.97
N LYS A 67 3.70 -15.13 6.40
CA LYS A 67 4.44 -15.16 7.66
C LYS A 67 5.60 -14.16 7.64
N ASN A 68 6.40 -14.15 6.56
CA ASN A 68 7.51 -13.22 6.43
C ASN A 68 7.03 -11.75 6.36
N ALA A 69 5.90 -11.49 5.67
CA ALA A 69 5.28 -10.18 5.63
C ALA A 69 4.79 -9.70 7.02
N ARG A 70 4.24 -10.60 7.85
CA ARG A 70 3.91 -10.30 9.26
C ARG A 70 5.16 -9.97 10.08
N ASP A 71 6.23 -10.74 9.90
CA ASP A 71 7.50 -10.52 10.59
C ASP A 71 8.13 -9.16 10.17
N THR A 72 8.03 -8.78 8.90
CA THR A 72 8.41 -7.44 8.41
C THR A 72 7.50 -6.34 8.96
N GLU A 73 6.18 -6.51 8.93
CA GLU A 73 5.23 -5.53 9.46
C GLU A 73 5.49 -5.21 10.94
N ALA A 74 5.79 -6.22 11.76
CA ALA A 74 6.09 -6.05 13.18
C ALA A 74 7.34 -5.20 13.43
N ARG A 75 8.25 -5.14 12.45
CA ARG A 75 9.48 -4.34 12.52
C ARG A 75 9.35 -2.95 11.90
N VAL A 76 8.56 -2.82 10.83
CA VAL A 76 8.37 -1.54 10.12
C VAL A 76 7.36 -0.67 10.87
N THR A 77 6.27 -1.26 11.40
CA THR A 77 5.18 -0.51 12.05
C THR A 77 5.68 0.43 13.15
N PRO A 78 6.53 0.00 14.11
CA PRO A 78 7.01 0.90 15.16
C PRO A 78 7.81 2.09 14.62
N LYS A 79 8.49 1.93 13.47
CA LYS A 79 9.24 3.01 12.82
C LYS A 79 8.31 4.00 12.14
N MET A 80 7.26 3.52 11.49
CA MET A 80 6.23 4.40 10.94
C MET A 80 5.46 5.14 12.04
N ASP A 81 5.15 4.45 13.14
CA ASP A 81 4.49 5.07 14.30
C ASP A 81 5.42 6.12 14.97
N GLN A 82 6.74 5.92 14.95
CA GLN A 82 7.71 6.93 15.38
C GLN A 82 7.72 8.12 14.42
N LEU A 83 7.79 7.89 13.11
CA LEU A 83 7.76 8.93 12.08
C LEU A 83 6.57 9.89 12.25
N ALA A 84 5.37 9.35 12.47
CA ALA A 84 4.14 10.13 12.63
C ALA A 84 4.08 10.92 13.96
N LYS A 85 4.93 10.59 14.93
CA LYS A 85 5.09 11.38 16.17
C LYS A 85 6.11 12.50 15.99
N ASP A 86 7.19 12.21 15.25
CA ASP A 86 8.33 13.11 15.10
C ASP A 86 8.09 14.17 14.00
N LEU A 87 7.14 13.94 13.11
CA LEU A 87 6.80 14.81 11.98
C LEU A 87 5.33 15.24 12.00
N PRO A 88 4.98 16.40 11.41
CA PRO A 88 3.60 16.76 11.13
C PRO A 88 3.04 15.92 9.96
N ALA A 89 2.86 14.62 10.22
CA ALA A 89 2.42 13.63 9.24
C ALA A 89 1.49 12.58 9.88
N ASP A 90 0.52 12.11 9.11
CA ASP A 90 -0.43 11.08 9.52
C ASP A 90 -0.17 9.75 8.79
N LEU A 91 -0.44 8.63 9.46
CA LEU A 91 -0.50 7.32 8.80
C LEU A 91 -1.95 6.98 8.44
N LEU A 92 -2.26 7.00 7.15
CA LEU A 92 -3.59 6.69 6.63
C LEU A 92 -3.76 5.20 6.35
N GLY A 93 -4.96 4.67 6.58
CA GLY A 93 -5.31 3.28 6.27
C GLY A 93 -4.47 2.25 7.00
N ARG A 94 -3.99 2.58 8.21
CA ARG A 94 -3.04 1.76 8.97
C ARG A 94 -3.60 0.36 9.26
N GLU A 95 -4.90 0.22 9.45
CA GLU A 95 -5.61 -1.05 9.60
C GLU A 95 -5.48 -1.98 8.38
N HIS A 96 -5.20 -1.41 7.20
CA HIS A 96 -5.00 -2.13 5.93
C HIS A 96 -3.53 -2.32 5.55
N ARG A 97 -2.59 -1.99 6.45
CA ARG A 97 -1.15 -2.04 6.18
C ARG A 97 -0.62 -3.41 5.81
N LEU A 98 -1.26 -4.48 6.29
CA LEU A 98 -0.93 -5.87 5.94
C LEU A 98 -2.04 -6.43 5.08
N LYS A 99 -1.68 -6.98 3.91
CA LYS A 99 -2.64 -7.63 3.02
C LYS A 99 -3.24 -8.86 3.69
N THR A 100 -4.55 -9.03 3.56
CA THR A 100 -5.22 -10.24 4.05
C THR A 100 -4.77 -11.47 3.25
N GLU A 101 -4.94 -12.64 3.85
CA GLU A 101 -4.59 -13.92 3.22
C GLU A 101 -5.29 -14.11 1.88
N ASP A 102 -6.61 -13.98 1.85
CA ASP A 102 -7.40 -14.16 0.63
C ASP A 102 -7.02 -13.15 -0.45
N SER A 103 -6.80 -11.88 -0.09
CA SER A 103 -6.37 -10.87 -1.06
C SER A 103 -4.98 -11.13 -1.61
N LEU A 104 -4.04 -11.63 -0.80
CA LEU A 104 -2.71 -11.98 -1.29
C LEU A 104 -2.81 -13.18 -2.24
N LYS A 105 -3.49 -14.25 -1.83
CA LYS A 105 -3.62 -15.48 -2.62
C LYS A 105 -4.35 -15.24 -3.93
N GLU A 106 -5.40 -14.39 -3.93
CA GLU A 106 -6.05 -13.95 -5.16
C GLU A 106 -5.10 -13.16 -6.06
N LYS A 107 -4.27 -12.27 -5.49
CA LYS A 107 -3.28 -11.52 -6.27
C LYS A 107 -2.22 -12.44 -6.88
N VAL A 108 -1.73 -13.44 -6.14
CA VAL A 108 -0.81 -14.47 -6.66
C VAL A 108 -1.44 -15.23 -7.82
N TYR A 109 -2.65 -15.74 -7.64
CA TYR A 109 -3.42 -16.42 -8.70
C TYR A 109 -3.55 -15.54 -9.94
N ARG A 110 -3.98 -14.29 -9.77
CA ARG A 110 -4.15 -13.34 -10.88
C ARG A 110 -2.84 -13.05 -11.59
N THR A 111 -1.74 -12.84 -10.86
CA THR A 111 -0.42 -12.60 -11.47
C THR A 111 0.07 -13.81 -12.25
N MET A 112 -0.07 -15.03 -11.71
CA MET A 112 0.29 -16.25 -12.42
C MET A 112 -0.52 -16.40 -13.73
N ARG A 113 -1.82 -16.13 -13.67
CA ARG A 113 -2.73 -16.21 -14.81
C ARG A 113 -2.46 -15.13 -15.86
N ASP A 114 -2.43 -13.87 -15.44
CA ASP A 114 -2.35 -12.71 -16.33
C ASP A 114 -0.98 -12.59 -16.99
N ASP A 115 0.08 -12.93 -16.26
CA ASP A 115 1.47 -12.79 -16.73
C ASP A 115 2.08 -14.12 -17.22
N GLY A 116 1.41 -15.25 -17.02
CA GLY A 116 1.90 -16.58 -17.42
C GLY A 116 3.15 -17.04 -16.65
N VAL A 117 3.24 -16.71 -15.35
CA VAL A 117 4.40 -17.00 -14.50
C VAL A 117 4.09 -18.00 -13.38
N ASP A 118 5.13 -18.61 -12.81
CA ASP A 118 5.00 -19.48 -11.63
C ASP A 118 4.73 -18.69 -10.33
N HIS A 119 4.40 -19.43 -9.25
CA HIS A 119 4.06 -18.82 -7.96
C HIS A 119 5.25 -18.11 -7.32
N ASP A 120 6.48 -18.62 -7.49
CA ASP A 120 7.69 -17.99 -6.97
C ASP A 120 7.93 -16.63 -7.62
N THR A 121 7.80 -16.55 -8.95
CA THR A 121 7.94 -15.30 -9.69
C THR A 121 6.81 -14.34 -9.35
N ALA A 122 5.57 -14.83 -9.21
CA ALA A 122 4.45 -14.02 -8.77
C ALA A 122 4.71 -13.41 -7.39
N LEU A 123 5.13 -14.22 -6.41
CA LEU A 123 5.42 -13.78 -5.04
C LEU A 123 6.59 -12.78 -4.97
N LYS A 124 7.65 -12.98 -5.76
CA LYS A 124 8.79 -12.03 -5.86
C LYS A 124 8.39 -10.64 -6.37
N ARG A 125 7.26 -10.53 -7.09
CA ARG A 125 6.71 -9.24 -7.56
C ARG A 125 5.84 -8.54 -6.52
N MET A 126 5.54 -9.18 -5.39
CA MET A 126 4.69 -8.61 -4.34
C MET A 126 5.51 -7.69 -3.44
N ASN A 127 5.35 -6.39 -3.64
CA ASN A 127 5.97 -5.35 -2.81
C ASN A 127 4.98 -4.66 -1.87
N ASP A 128 3.70 -5.00 -1.96
CA ASP A 128 2.61 -4.33 -1.25
C ASP A 128 1.84 -5.24 -0.30
N SER A 129 2.46 -6.35 0.09
CA SER A 129 1.97 -7.19 1.18
C SER A 129 2.03 -6.45 2.51
N VAL A 130 3.03 -5.59 2.69
CA VAL A 130 3.10 -4.56 3.73
C VAL A 130 3.14 -3.19 3.07
N ARG A 131 2.22 -2.29 3.42
CA ARG A 131 2.12 -0.95 2.83
C ARG A 131 1.77 0.09 3.88
N TYR A 132 2.43 1.25 3.81
CA TYR A 132 2.04 2.44 4.59
C TYR A 132 1.74 3.60 3.66
N THR A 133 0.75 4.41 4.04
CA THR A 133 0.52 5.71 3.41
C THR A 133 0.81 6.80 4.43
N VAL A 134 1.79 7.65 4.13
CA VAL A 134 2.17 8.80 4.94
C VAL A 134 1.59 10.05 4.29
N GLN A 135 0.68 10.71 5.00
CA GLN A 135 0.14 12.01 4.62
C GLN A 135 0.99 13.11 5.24
N HIS A 136 1.54 14.00 4.41
CA HIS A 136 2.29 15.18 4.84
C HIS A 136 1.47 16.44 4.59
N SER A 137 1.77 17.51 5.33
CA SER A 137 1.35 18.85 4.92
C SER A 137 2.01 19.23 3.57
N PRO A 138 1.39 20.08 2.73
CA PRO A 138 1.99 20.50 1.47
C PRO A 138 3.39 21.11 1.63
N ASP A 139 3.58 22.00 2.61
CA ASP A 139 4.88 22.65 2.84
C ASP A 139 5.92 21.68 3.44
N GLY A 140 5.49 20.69 4.22
CA GLY A 140 6.36 19.70 4.85
C GLY A 140 6.64 18.47 3.98
N TYR A 141 6.00 18.32 2.81
CA TYR A 141 6.00 17.09 2.03
C TYR A 141 7.42 16.62 1.67
N SER A 142 8.22 17.51 1.07
CA SER A 142 9.54 17.14 0.54
C SER A 142 10.52 16.75 1.64
N ASP A 143 10.48 17.46 2.76
CA ASP A 143 11.31 17.14 3.94
C ASP A 143 10.80 15.90 4.66
N GLY A 144 9.48 15.69 4.70
CA GLY A 144 8.86 14.48 5.23
C GLY A 144 9.28 13.22 4.47
N VAL A 145 9.32 13.27 3.13
CA VAL A 145 9.83 12.18 2.28
C VAL A 145 11.29 11.86 2.61
N LYS A 146 12.16 12.87 2.68
CA LYS A 146 13.59 12.73 3.04
C LYS A 146 13.77 12.10 4.42
N LYS A 147 13.06 12.61 5.43
CA LYS A 147 13.15 12.09 6.81
C LYS A 147 12.61 10.67 6.93
N THR A 148 11.57 10.32 6.17
CA THR A 148 11.06 8.95 6.09
C THR A 148 12.12 8.01 5.51
N HIS A 149 12.77 8.39 4.40
CA HIS A 149 13.82 7.58 3.80
C HIS A 149 14.98 7.37 4.77
N LYS A 150 15.50 8.47 5.35
CA LYS A 150 16.58 8.40 6.32
C LYS A 150 16.24 7.50 7.52
N LEU A 151 15.04 7.61 8.09
CA LEU A 151 14.62 6.79 9.22
C LEU A 151 14.62 5.30 8.88
N LEU A 152 14.14 4.93 7.69
CA LEU A 152 14.07 3.54 7.26
C LEU A 152 15.48 2.98 6.96
N GLU A 153 16.35 3.75 6.31
CA GLU A 153 17.75 3.39 6.11
C GLU A 153 18.51 3.22 7.43
N ASP A 154 18.39 4.19 8.35
CA ASP A 154 18.99 4.13 9.69
C ASP A 154 18.44 2.96 10.52
N SER A 155 17.23 2.49 10.19
CA SER A 155 16.60 1.29 10.78
C SER A 155 17.02 -0.03 10.13
N GLY A 156 17.88 0.01 9.12
CA GLY A 156 18.43 -1.15 8.43
C GLY A 156 17.54 -1.72 7.31
N PHE A 157 16.59 -0.95 6.81
CA PHE A 157 15.83 -1.30 5.60
C PHE A 157 16.53 -0.74 4.36
N GLU A 158 16.39 -1.44 3.23
CA GLU A 158 17.08 -1.10 1.99
C GLU A 158 16.08 -0.57 0.97
N ALA A 159 16.22 0.68 0.56
CA ALA A 159 15.41 1.24 -0.53
C ALA A 159 15.79 0.56 -1.86
N ASP A 160 14.82 0.24 -2.70
CA ASP A 160 15.06 -0.14 -4.09
C ASP A 160 15.12 1.14 -4.96
N PRO A 161 16.30 1.54 -5.49
CA PRO A 161 16.45 2.74 -6.29
C PRO A 161 15.59 2.75 -7.56
N LYS A 162 15.30 1.57 -8.11
CA LYS A 162 14.50 1.42 -9.33
C LYS A 162 13.00 1.58 -9.05
N GLN A 163 12.57 1.42 -7.80
CA GLN A 163 11.18 1.46 -7.37
C GLN A 163 10.84 2.69 -6.52
N PHE A 164 11.64 3.75 -6.65
CA PHE A 164 11.25 5.09 -6.24
C PHE A 164 10.56 5.81 -7.40
N LYS A 165 9.24 5.95 -7.30
CA LYS A 165 8.38 6.51 -8.34
C LYS A 165 7.86 7.87 -7.89
N ASN A 166 8.51 8.94 -8.35
CA ASN A 166 8.03 10.29 -8.16
C ASN A 166 7.07 10.68 -9.29
N LYS A 167 5.77 10.68 -8.99
CA LYS A 167 4.70 10.92 -9.97
C LYS A 167 4.24 12.37 -10.05
N TRP A 168 4.80 13.26 -9.23
CA TRP A 168 4.50 14.70 -9.28
C TRP A 168 4.95 15.39 -10.58
N ASN A 169 5.81 14.74 -11.36
CA ASN A 169 6.33 15.23 -12.64
C ASN A 169 5.42 14.87 -13.84
N GLU A 170 4.35 14.12 -13.63
CA GLU A 170 3.38 13.72 -14.65
C GLU A 170 2.07 14.48 -14.40
N ASN A 171 1.57 15.28 -15.34
CA ASN A 171 0.29 15.99 -15.16
C ASN A 171 -0.90 15.09 -15.51
N GLY A 172 -2.06 15.32 -14.88
CA GLY A 172 -3.31 14.63 -15.18
C GLY A 172 -3.32 13.15 -14.78
N THR A 173 -2.37 12.70 -13.96
CA THR A 173 -2.29 11.33 -13.44
C THR A 173 -2.05 11.35 -11.94
N TYR A 174 -1.97 10.16 -11.33
CA TYR A 174 -1.66 9.97 -9.92
C TYR A 174 -0.56 10.93 -9.41
N GLN A 175 -0.87 11.71 -8.37
CA GLN A 175 0.06 12.64 -7.74
C GLN A 175 0.53 12.09 -6.37
N GLY A 176 1.78 11.63 -6.30
CA GLY A 176 2.35 11.06 -5.09
C GLY A 176 3.75 10.49 -5.32
N ILE A 177 4.39 10.04 -4.25
CA ILE A 177 5.63 9.26 -4.33
C ILE A 177 5.37 7.87 -3.78
N ASN A 178 5.72 6.85 -4.54
CA ASN A 178 5.79 5.48 -4.04
C ASN A 178 7.25 5.06 -3.95
N SER A 179 7.61 4.39 -2.85
CA SER A 179 8.94 3.81 -2.65
C SER A 179 8.80 2.36 -2.20
N THR A 180 9.61 1.47 -2.76
CA THR A 180 9.70 0.08 -2.31
C THR A 180 10.98 -0.12 -1.50
N TRP A 181 10.85 -0.86 -0.42
CA TRP A 181 11.90 -1.14 0.53
C TRP A 181 11.99 -2.65 0.76
N THR A 182 13.18 -3.15 1.04
CA THR A 182 13.40 -4.54 1.43
C THR A 182 13.76 -4.60 2.91
N ASP A 183 13.16 -5.55 3.61
CA ASP A 183 13.65 -5.97 4.91
C ASP A 183 14.69 -7.10 4.74
N PRO A 184 16.00 -6.84 4.99
CA PRO A 184 17.04 -7.85 4.79
C PRO A 184 16.89 -9.09 5.68
N LYS A 185 16.18 -9.01 6.83
CA LYS A 185 16.03 -10.19 7.71
C LYS A 185 15.02 -11.20 7.19
N THR A 186 13.99 -10.75 6.49
CA THR A 186 12.91 -11.62 5.97
C THR A 186 12.96 -11.77 4.45
N GLY A 187 13.74 -10.92 3.76
CA GLY A 187 13.74 -10.76 2.31
C GLY A 187 12.44 -10.18 1.75
N THR A 188 11.51 -9.75 2.60
CA THR A 188 10.19 -9.26 2.17
C THR A 188 10.26 -7.78 1.81
N GLN A 189 9.65 -7.43 0.68
CA GLN A 189 9.48 -6.05 0.26
C GLN A 189 8.24 -5.41 0.91
N PHE A 190 8.32 -4.11 1.17
CA PHE A 190 7.20 -3.29 1.62
C PHE A 190 7.16 -1.94 0.88
N GLU A 191 5.97 -1.37 0.75
CA GLU A 191 5.75 -0.09 0.07
C GLU A 191 5.48 1.05 1.06
N VAL A 192 6.08 2.21 0.82
CA VAL A 192 5.70 3.46 1.47
C VAL A 192 5.23 4.44 0.42
N GLN A 193 3.99 4.89 0.58
CA GLN A 193 3.34 5.89 -0.27
C GLN A 193 3.30 7.23 0.45
N HIS A 194 3.61 8.31 -0.26
CA HIS A 194 3.61 9.67 0.25
C HIS A 194 2.56 10.49 -0.48
N HIS A 195 1.71 11.17 0.28
CA HIS A 195 0.66 12.03 -0.23
C HIS A 195 0.56 13.35 0.54
N THR A 196 0.01 14.37 -0.11
CA THR A 196 -0.68 15.44 0.61
C THR A 196 -2.13 15.02 0.85
N GLU A 197 -2.85 15.71 1.72
CA GLU A 197 -4.29 15.48 1.89
C GLU A 197 -5.05 15.51 0.55
N GLN A 198 -4.78 16.54 -0.27
CA GLN A 198 -5.44 16.69 -1.57
C GLN A 198 -5.08 15.56 -2.55
N SER A 199 -3.82 15.11 -2.56
CA SER A 199 -3.40 14.05 -3.47
C SER A 199 -3.85 12.66 -3.02
N PHE A 200 -4.00 12.46 -1.70
CA PHE A 200 -4.65 11.27 -1.14
C PHE A 200 -6.13 11.22 -1.52
N TRP A 201 -6.87 12.31 -1.29
CA TRP A 201 -8.28 12.41 -1.70
C TRP A 201 -8.46 12.14 -3.19
N ALA A 202 -7.60 12.72 -4.03
CA ALA A 202 -7.66 12.54 -5.48
C ALA A 202 -7.48 11.07 -5.89
N LYS A 203 -6.51 10.33 -5.29
CA LYS A 203 -6.32 8.91 -5.63
C LYS A 203 -7.41 7.99 -5.09
N ASP A 204 -8.03 8.38 -3.99
CA ASP A 204 -8.97 7.54 -3.25
C ASP A 204 -10.40 7.94 -3.65
N ALA A 205 -11.15 8.61 -2.77
CA ALA A 205 -12.51 9.07 -3.00
C ALA A 205 -12.72 9.79 -4.37
N GLY A 206 -11.74 10.56 -4.83
CA GLY A 206 -11.85 11.35 -6.06
C GLY A 206 -11.83 10.53 -7.35
N THR A 207 -11.03 9.46 -7.43
CA THR A 207 -10.81 8.74 -8.72
C THR A 207 -10.72 7.21 -8.64
N HIS A 208 -10.78 6.59 -7.45
CA HIS A 208 -10.64 5.13 -7.33
C HIS A 208 -11.73 4.38 -8.11
N HIS A 209 -12.99 4.84 -8.02
CA HIS A 209 -14.11 4.24 -8.76
C HIS A 209 -13.92 4.32 -10.29
N LEU A 210 -13.36 5.42 -10.80
CA LEU A 210 -13.02 5.56 -12.23
C LEU A 210 -11.97 4.53 -12.63
N TYR A 211 -10.98 4.32 -11.77
CA TYR A 211 -9.91 3.35 -12.00
C TYR A 211 -10.40 1.90 -12.02
N ASP A 212 -11.32 1.53 -11.12
CA ASP A 212 -11.93 0.19 -11.11
C ASP A 212 -12.78 -0.06 -12.36
N GLU A 213 -13.50 0.95 -12.85
CA GLU A 213 -14.26 0.87 -14.09
C GLU A 213 -13.33 0.75 -15.31
N MET A 214 -12.28 1.58 -15.38
CA MET A 214 -11.26 1.50 -16.44
C MET A 214 -10.61 0.12 -16.53
N LYS A 215 -10.30 -0.49 -15.37
CA LYS A 215 -9.79 -1.87 -15.30
C LYS A 215 -10.76 -2.91 -15.84
N SER A 216 -12.04 -2.75 -15.52
CA SER A 216 -13.09 -3.68 -15.94
C SER A 216 -13.34 -3.60 -17.44
N ILE A 217 -13.22 -2.41 -18.04
CA ILE A 217 -13.32 -2.20 -19.48
C ILE A 217 -12.16 -2.87 -20.22
N GLY A 218 -10.92 -2.63 -19.78
CA GLY A 218 -9.70 -3.20 -20.38
C GLY A 218 -9.34 -2.66 -21.78
N ASP A 219 -10.33 -2.41 -22.64
CA ASP A 219 -10.17 -1.77 -23.95
C ASP A 219 -9.96 -0.26 -23.82
N LYS A 220 -8.68 0.12 -23.94
CA LYS A 220 -8.23 1.51 -23.87
C LYS A 220 -8.71 2.36 -25.04
N SER A 221 -9.19 1.78 -26.13
CA SER A 221 -9.68 2.52 -27.30
C SER A 221 -11.16 2.91 -27.18
N SER A 222 -11.90 2.30 -26.24
CA SER A 222 -13.32 2.54 -26.09
C SER A 222 -13.64 3.99 -25.69
N PRO A 223 -14.74 4.58 -26.19
CA PRO A 223 -15.14 5.95 -25.84
C PRO A 223 -15.31 6.15 -24.33
N ARG A 224 -15.87 5.15 -23.62
CA ARG A 224 -16.05 5.20 -22.16
C ARG A 224 -14.71 5.22 -21.42
N TYR A 225 -13.73 4.41 -21.84
CA TYR A 225 -12.41 4.45 -21.22
C TYR A 225 -11.76 5.84 -21.37
N GLN A 226 -11.87 6.46 -22.55
CA GLN A 226 -11.31 7.79 -22.79
C GLN A 226 -12.03 8.89 -21.97
N GLU A 227 -13.35 8.76 -21.79
CA GLU A 227 -14.12 9.63 -20.91
C GLU A 227 -13.63 9.54 -19.45
N LEU A 228 -13.47 8.32 -18.92
CA LEU A 228 -12.96 8.08 -17.56
C LEU A 228 -11.55 8.62 -17.36
N VAL A 229 -10.68 8.48 -18.38
CA VAL A 229 -9.34 9.07 -18.38
C VAL A 229 -9.42 10.60 -18.27
N GLN A 230 -10.34 11.24 -18.98
CA GLN A 230 -10.49 12.70 -18.91
C GLN A 230 -11.00 13.15 -17.53
N GLN A 231 -11.99 12.45 -16.96
CA GLN A 231 -12.49 12.74 -15.61
C GLN A 231 -11.37 12.60 -14.56
N GLN A 232 -10.56 11.55 -14.66
CA GLN A 232 -9.40 11.36 -13.77
C GLN A 232 -8.37 12.48 -13.93
N LYS A 233 -8.07 12.90 -15.18
CA LYS A 233 -7.17 14.03 -15.46
C LYS A 233 -7.67 15.31 -14.82
N ASP A 234 -8.96 15.61 -14.93
CA ASP A 234 -9.55 16.83 -14.39
C ASP A 234 -9.42 16.88 -12.86
N VAL A 235 -9.57 15.74 -12.17
CA VAL A 235 -9.33 15.66 -10.72
C VAL A 235 -7.86 15.90 -10.38
N PHE A 236 -6.92 15.18 -11.01
CA PHE A 236 -5.51 15.29 -10.67
C PHE A 236 -4.86 16.62 -11.08
N ASN A 237 -5.34 17.28 -12.14
CA ASN A 237 -4.86 18.61 -12.54
C ASN A 237 -5.17 19.70 -11.49
N ASN A 238 -6.13 19.47 -10.60
CA ASN A 238 -6.44 20.39 -9.50
C ASN A 238 -5.56 20.17 -8.27
N VAL A 239 -4.79 19.08 -8.21
CA VAL A 239 -3.93 18.79 -7.06
C VAL A 239 -2.75 19.76 -7.03
N GLN A 240 -2.61 20.48 -5.93
CA GLN A 240 -1.50 21.40 -5.72
C GLN A 240 -0.19 20.63 -5.53
N ARG A 241 0.81 20.97 -6.34
CA ARG A 241 2.14 20.40 -6.26
C ARG A 241 2.89 20.95 -5.03
N PRO A 242 3.41 20.09 -4.14
CA PRO A 242 4.23 20.52 -3.01
C PRO A 242 5.54 21.22 -3.42
N PRO A 243 6.04 22.19 -2.64
CA PRO A 243 7.32 22.83 -2.92
C PRO A 243 8.50 21.85 -2.99
N GLY A 244 9.35 21.99 -4.01
CA GLY A 244 10.60 21.23 -4.17
C GLY A 244 10.43 19.75 -4.53
N VAL A 245 9.20 19.26 -4.72
CA VAL A 245 8.94 17.83 -4.93
C VAL A 245 9.47 17.31 -6.27
N GLN A 246 9.55 18.18 -7.28
CA GLN A 246 10.05 17.82 -8.62
C GLN A 246 11.54 17.44 -8.60
N ASP A 247 12.28 17.97 -7.63
CA ASP A 247 13.73 17.79 -7.53
C ASP A 247 14.11 16.55 -6.71
N LEU A 248 13.14 15.93 -6.01
CA LEU A 248 13.38 14.73 -5.22
C LEU A 248 13.73 13.54 -6.11
N LYS A 249 14.97 13.07 -5.95
CA LYS A 249 15.53 11.89 -6.58
C LYS A 249 16.15 10.98 -5.52
N ILE A 250 16.09 9.67 -5.73
CA ILE A 250 16.55 8.69 -4.74
C ILE A 250 18.03 8.86 -4.33
N ASP A 251 18.89 9.29 -5.26
CA ASP A 251 20.32 9.57 -5.01
C ASP A 251 20.57 10.77 -4.08
N GLN A 252 19.53 11.55 -3.78
CA GLN A 252 19.54 12.67 -2.84
C GLN A 252 18.85 12.36 -1.51
N LEU A 253 18.28 11.16 -1.35
CA LEU A 253 17.48 10.77 -0.17
C LEU A 253 18.24 9.88 0.82
N GLY A 254 19.37 9.29 0.41
CA GLY A 254 20.12 8.33 1.21
C GLY A 254 21.59 8.71 1.41
N ASN A 255 22.18 8.15 2.47
CA ASN A 255 23.62 8.26 2.70
C ASN A 255 24.36 7.51 1.58
N ARG A 256 25.11 8.21 0.72
CA ARG A 256 26.06 7.57 -0.18
C ARG A 256 27.08 6.80 0.67
N ARG A 257 26.97 5.48 0.72
CA ARG A 257 28.15 4.66 1.00
C ARG A 257 28.99 4.72 -0.27
N GLY A 258 30.03 5.55 -0.23
CA GLY A 258 31.12 5.50 -1.20
C GLY A 258 31.92 4.21 -1.07
#